data_AF-A0A2S6QNR2-F1
#
_entry.id   AF-A0A2S6QNR2-F1
#
_cell.length_a   1.000
_cell.length_b   1.000
_cell.length_c   1.000
_cell.angle_alpha   90.00
_cell.angle_beta   90.00
_cell.angle_gamma   90.00
#
_symmetry.space_group_name_H-M   'P 1'
#
loop_
_entity.id
_entity.type
_entity.pdbx_description
1 polymer ?
#
loop_
_entity_poly.entity_id
_entity_poly.type
_entity_poly.pdbx_seq_one_letter_code
_entity_poly.pdbx_strand_id
1 'polypeptide(L)'
;MKSWIDVLREESQKPGKSQAKVAKELKVSPATISLILKEIYTGDVERIETLVRGKFMKETVMCPIMAAISKDRCLEEQPKPFSAHNP
;
A
#
# COMPACT_ATOMS: atom_id res chain seq x y z
N MET A 1 16.62 -9.37 -5.63
CA MET A 1 15.28 -8.75 -5.78
C MET A 1 14.76 -8.50 -4.38
N LYS A 2 14.39 -7.26 -4.04
CA LYS A 2 14.08 -6.88 -2.65
C LYS A 2 12.67 -7.32 -2.26
N SER A 3 12.50 -7.91 -1.07
CA SER A 3 11.17 -8.31 -0.58
C SER A 3 10.32 -7.08 -0.25
N TRP A 4 9.00 -7.19 -0.35
CA TRP A 4 8.10 -6.13 0.08
C TRP A 4 8.20 -5.87 1.59
N ILE A 5 8.57 -6.87 2.38
CA ILE A 5 8.84 -6.73 3.82
C ILE A 5 10.07 -5.86 4.07
N ASP A 6 11.14 -6.04 3.28
CA ASP A 6 12.34 -5.20 3.36
C ASP A 6 12.04 -3.75 2.97
N VAL A 7 11.17 -3.56 1.96
CA VAL A 7 10.70 -2.22 1.58
C VAL A 7 9.93 -1.59 2.75
N LEU A 8 8.99 -2.32 3.34
CA LEU A 8 8.23 -1.84 4.50
C LEU A 8 9.14 -1.47 5.69
N ARG A 9 10.17 -2.27 5.95
CA ARG A 9 11.16 -2.03 7.01
C ARG A 9 11.97 -0.76 6.74
N GLU A 10 12.51 -0.60 5.53
CA GLU A 10 13.29 0.58 5.15
C GLU A 10 12.44 1.86 5.16
N GLU A 11 11.22 1.82 4.62
CA GLU A 11 10.29 2.97 4.66
C GLU A 11 10.02 3.42 6.10
N SER A 12 9.94 2.47 7.03
CA SER A 12 9.73 2.75 8.46
C SER A 12 10.95 3.38 9.14
N GLN A 13 12.16 3.18 8.59
CA GLN A 13 13.43 3.68 9.12
C GLN A 13 13.90 4.99 8.50
N LYS A 14 13.27 5.46 7.42
CA LYS A 14 13.63 6.73 6.77
C LYS A 14 13.50 7.91 7.74
N PRO A 15 14.36 8.94 7.61
CA PRO A 15 14.25 10.16 8.42
C PRO A 15 12.84 10.77 8.35
N GLY A 16 12.26 11.05 9.51
CA GLY A 16 10.91 11.62 9.61
C GLY A 16 9.76 10.63 9.34
N LYS A 17 10.04 9.35 9.03
CA LYS A 17 9.04 8.27 8.99
C LYS A 17 8.99 7.52 10.32
N SER A 18 7.98 6.66 10.45
CA SER A 18 7.83 5.71 11.55
C SER A 18 6.83 4.63 11.13
N GLN A 19 6.80 3.50 11.84
CA GLN A 19 5.79 2.45 11.61
C GLN A 19 4.35 3.02 11.64
N ALA A 20 4.07 3.97 12.54
CA ALA A 20 2.77 4.62 12.64
C ALA A 20 2.45 5.52 11.43
N LYS A 21 3.43 6.28 10.92
CA LYS A 21 3.27 7.10 9.71
C LYS A 21 3.08 6.24 8.47
N VAL A 22 3.86 5.17 8.35
CA VAL A 22 3.74 4.19 7.26
C VAL A 22 2.37 3.49 7.30
N ALA A 23 1.91 3.07 8.47
CA ALA A 23 0.57 2.49 8.63
C ALA A 23 -0.54 3.44 8.18
N LYS A 24 -0.44 4.73 8.53
CA LYS A 24 -1.37 5.77 8.10
C LYS A 24 -1.39 5.93 6.57
N GLU A 25 -0.22 5.91 5.92
CA GLU A 25 -0.13 5.99 4.46
C GLU A 25 -0.73 4.78 3.74
N LEU A 26 -0.63 3.60 4.36
CA LEU A 26 -1.24 2.36 3.86
C LEU A 26 -2.71 2.19 4.29
N LYS A 27 -3.27 3.14 5.05
CA LYS A 27 -4.65 3.07 5.59
C LYS A 27 -4.90 1.79 6.42
N VAL A 28 -3.92 1.36 7.21
CA VAL A 28 -3.99 0.20 8.12
C VAL A 28 -3.58 0.58 9.54
N SER A 29 -3.79 -0.32 10.51
CA SER A 29 -3.40 -0.05 11.90
C SER A 29 -1.88 -0.13 12.10
N PRO A 30 -1.28 0.68 13.00
CA PRO A 30 0.13 0.53 13.37
C PRO A 30 0.46 -0.86 13.94
N ALA A 31 -0.49 -1.50 14.62
CA ALA A 31 -0.36 -2.85 15.12
C ALA A 31 -0.17 -3.86 13.97
N THR A 32 -0.91 -3.71 12.88
CA THR A 32 -0.74 -4.54 11.66
C THR A 32 0.71 -4.48 11.16
N ILE A 33 1.27 -3.28 11.02
CA ILE A 33 2.66 -3.11 10.57
C ILE A 33 3.66 -3.74 11.54
N SER A 34 3.44 -3.56 12.85
CA SER A 34 4.29 -4.17 13.88
C SER A 34 4.26 -5.70 13.84
N LEU A 35 3.07 -6.31 13.69
CA LEU A 35 2.90 -7.77 13.60
C LEU A 35 3.51 -8.34 12.31
N ILE A 36 3.35 -7.63 11.18
CA ILE A 36 3.97 -8.01 9.89
C ILE A 36 5.50 -8.01 10.01
N LEU A 37 6.09 -6.96 10.57
CA LEU A 37 7.55 -6.85 10.72
C LEU A 37 8.15 -7.87 11.71
N LYS A 38 7.30 -8.48 12.54
CA LYS A 38 7.61 -9.57 13.47
C LYS A 38 7.24 -10.96 12.90
N GLU A 39 6.68 -11.02 11.70
CA GLU A 39 6.27 -12.26 11.03
C GLU A 39 5.22 -13.09 11.80
N ILE A 40 4.40 -12.44 12.63
CA ILE A 40 3.34 -13.08 13.43
C ILE A 40 1.93 -12.60 13.06
N TYR A 41 1.79 -11.84 11.98
CA TYR A 41 0.48 -11.38 11.53
C TYR A 41 -0.27 -12.53 10.85
N THR A 42 -1.45 -12.88 11.38
CA THR A 42 -2.31 -13.97 10.90
C THR A 42 -3.49 -13.51 10.05
N GLY A 43 -3.58 -12.21 9.77
CA GLY A 43 -4.62 -11.66 8.90
C GLY A 43 -4.26 -11.75 7.41
N ASP A 44 -4.85 -10.87 6.62
CA ASP A 44 -4.66 -10.83 5.17
C ASP A 44 -3.30 -10.21 4.79
N VAL A 45 -2.26 -11.05 4.73
CA VAL A 45 -0.90 -10.65 4.36
C VAL A 45 -0.82 -10.18 2.90
N GLU A 46 -1.55 -10.83 2.00
CA GLU A 46 -1.55 -10.51 0.56
C GLU A 46 -2.08 -9.09 0.30
N ARG A 47 -3.11 -8.68 1.04
CA ARG A 47 -3.59 -7.30 1.03
C ARG A 47 -2.51 -6.31 1.46
N ILE A 48 -1.77 -6.60 2.53
CA ILE A 48 -0.69 -5.71 3.00
C ILE A 48 0.43 -5.62 1.97
N GLU A 49 0.84 -6.76 1.39
CA GLU A 49 1.81 -6.81 0.31
C GLU A 49 1.36 -5.95 -0.88
N THR A 50 0.11 -6.10 -1.32
CA THR A 50 -0.49 -5.33 -2.43
C THR A 50 -0.44 -3.83 -2.17
N LEU A 51 -0.78 -3.39 -0.94
CA LEU A 51 -0.71 -1.99 -0.54
C LEU A 51 0.73 -1.46 -0.52
N VAL A 52 1.67 -2.22 0.04
CA VAL A 52 3.10 -1.85 0.09
C VAL A 52 3.66 -1.71 -1.33
N ARG A 53 3.37 -2.67 -2.21
CA ARG A 53 3.86 -2.64 -3.59
C ARG A 53 3.32 -1.44 -4.36
N GLY A 54 2.02 -1.17 -4.21
CA GLY A 54 1.42 0.01 -4.84
C GLY A 54 1.97 1.33 -4.31
N LYS A 55 2.13 1.44 -2.98
CA LYS A 55 2.51 2.71 -2.35
C LYS A 55 4.01 3.01 -2.42
N PHE A 56 4.86 2.02 -2.19
CA PHE A 56 6.29 2.23 -1.99
C PHE A 56 7.16 1.61 -3.08
N MET A 57 6.67 0.59 -3.79
CA MET A 57 7.42 -0.04 -4.90
C MET A 57 7.04 0.51 -6.28
N LYS A 58 6.16 1.51 -6.33
CA LYS A 58 5.67 2.15 -7.57
C LYS A 58 5.14 1.14 -8.60
N GLU A 59 4.53 0.06 -8.13
CA GLU A 59 3.91 -0.92 -9.02
C GLU A 59 2.78 -0.24 -9.83
N THR A 60 2.73 -0.51 -11.13
CA THR A 60 1.71 -0.01 -12.03
C THR A 60 0.80 -1.13 -12.51
N VAL A 61 -0.44 -0.79 -12.83
CA VAL A 61 -1.42 -1.69 -13.43
C VAL A 61 -1.95 -1.10 -14.74
N MET A 62 -2.35 -1.95 -15.67
CA MET A 62 -3.04 -1.53 -16.89
C MET A 62 -4.53 -1.33 -16.60
N CYS A 63 -4.93 -0.08 -16.39
CA CYS A 63 -6.34 0.29 -16.33
C CYS A 63 -6.94 0.27 -17.75
N PRO A 64 -8.10 -0.36 -17.97
CA PRO A 64 -8.74 -0.41 -19.28
C PRO A 64 -9.19 0.97 -19.80
N ILE A 65 -9.32 1.96 -18.89
CA ILE A 65 -9.80 3.31 -19.23
C ILE A 65 -8.64 4.30 -19.29
N MET A 66 -7.72 4.24 -18.33
CA MET A 66 -6.65 5.22 -18.15
C MET A 66 -5.27 4.73 -18.61
N ALA A 67 -5.18 3.54 -19.21
CA ALA A 67 -3.92 2.85 -19.51
C ALA A 67 -3.08 2.60 -18.24
N ALA A 68 -1.76 2.76 -18.29
CA ALA A 68 -0.89 2.49 -17.14
C ALA A 68 -1.11 3.52 -16.02
N ILE A 69 -1.53 3.06 -14.84
CA ILE A 69 -1.67 3.88 -13.63
C ILE A 69 -0.95 3.23 -12.46
N SER A 70 -0.63 4.01 -11.42
CA SER A 70 -0.12 3.43 -10.18
C SER A 70 -1.17 2.52 -9.54
N LYS A 71 -0.69 1.42 -8.95
CA LYS A 71 -1.54 0.44 -8.27
C LYS A 71 -2.24 1.06 -7.05
N ASP A 72 -1.59 2.01 -6.37
CA ASP A 72 -2.23 2.73 -5.25
C ASP A 72 -3.46 3.53 -5.69
N ARG A 73 -3.38 4.23 -6.83
CA ARG A 73 -4.51 4.93 -7.45
C ARG A 73 -5.63 3.96 -7.81
N CYS A 74 -5.31 2.84 -8.43
CA CYS A 74 -6.30 1.83 -8.80
C CYS A 74 -7.11 1.34 -7.57
N LEU A 75 -6.40 1.00 -6.50
CA LEU A 75 -7.03 0.55 -5.24
C LEU A 75 -7.86 1.63 -4.54
N GLU A 76 -7.50 2.91 -4.71
CA GLU A 76 -8.27 4.03 -4.18
C GLU A 76 -9.55 4.29 -4.97
N GLU A 77 -9.54 4.13 -6.30
CA GLU A 77 -10.69 4.39 -7.16
C GLU A 77 -11.74 3.26 -7.13
N GLN A 78 -11.33 1.99 -7.11
CA GLN A 78 -12.23 0.83 -7.19
C GLN A 78 -13.39 0.80 -6.16
N PRO A 79 -13.21 1.11 -4.87
CA PRO A 79 -14.29 1.04 -3.90
C PRO A 79 -15.21 2.27 -3.91
N LYS A 80 -14.90 3.30 -4.70
CA LYS A 80 -15.71 4.53 -4.72
C LYS A 80 -17.05 4.25 -5.42
N PRO A 81 -18.17 4.80 -4.91
CA PRO A 81 -19.43 4.72 -5.61
C PRO A 81 -19.34 5.46 -6.95
N PHE A 82 -20.19 5.06 -7.89
CA PHE A 82 -20.31 5.78 -9.16
C PHE A 82 -20.55 7.27 -8.93
N SER A 83 -19.81 8.11 -9.64
CA SER A 83 -19.93 9.56 -9.56
C SER A 83 -19.79 10.16 -10.96
N ALA A 84 -20.88 10.74 -11.46
CA ALA A 84 -20.91 11.41 -12.75
C ALA A 84 -20.30 12.82 -12.63
N HIS A 85 -18.99 12.93 -12.82
CA HIS A 85 -18.35 14.23 -13.04
C HIS A 85 -18.32 14.51 -14.54
N ASN A 86 -19.21 15.39 -14.99
CA ASN A 86 -19.12 15.99 -16.33
C ASN A 86 -18.35 17.32 -16.19
N PRO A 87 -17.18 17.49 -16.85
CA PRO A 87 -16.46 18.76 -16.89
C PRO A 87 -17.29 19.91 -17.45
#